data_AF-A0A2E6VPF0-F1
#
_entry.id   AF-A0A2E6VPF0-F1
#
_cell.length_a   1.000
_cell.length_b   1.000
_cell.length_c   1.000
_cell.angle_alpha   90.00
_cell.angle_beta   90.00
_cell.angle_gamma   90.00
#
_symmetry.space_group_name_H-M   'P 1'
#
loop_
_entity.id
_entity.type
_entity.pdbx_description
1 polymer ?
#
loop_
_entity_poly.entity_id
_entity_poly.type
_entity_poly.pdbx_seq_one_letter_code
_entity_poly.pdbx_strand_id
1 'polypeptide(L)'
;MPNINNTGSTSTTANTSASGHAPTASESAETPNTGTTTPVEAPPSIQDIHDEFATDGWTDEELKTYIDHVVSAPEPREHLSPLWAAVLNPKMPDEEHQDQKFFEVLSWYIDKSTSGRGDGQLSLREVEEQLAVYGQRYLSTSQDPEQQISRLQNWKFIQKLRLLQKEIHSRMARGEGAHYPYSPRDMMTIDGAEAWNAANTIESRAAFNKDVLEASFHKPVLVKYGLTYCAHCLLLEQLGSVPALAKKYADELTVKKLWWNPHDPNMEEITRLAGEEGVTSSPYFILYENGEVAKSGYGFPDEQGSGMEDFLEGFVG
;
A
#
# COMPACT_ATOMS: atom_id res chain seq x y z
N MET A 1 -6.10 21.42 18.19
CA MET A 1 -7.45 20.97 18.57
C MET A 1 -8.46 22.01 18.17
N PRO A 2 -9.33 21.71 17.20
CA PRO A 2 -10.65 22.31 17.15
C PRO A 2 -11.75 21.24 17.16
N ASN A 3 -12.82 21.64 17.85
CA ASN A 3 -14.02 20.91 18.22
C ASN A 3 -15.00 20.98 17.04
N ILE A 4 -15.49 19.83 16.53
CA ILE A 4 -16.55 19.81 15.50
C ILE A 4 -17.79 19.17 16.14
N ASN A 5 -18.81 20.02 16.27
CA ASN A 5 -20.12 19.71 16.78
C ASN A 5 -20.87 18.75 15.84
N ASN A 6 -21.42 17.71 16.43
CA ASN A 6 -22.34 16.76 15.83
C ASN A 6 -23.77 17.31 15.98
N THR A 7 -24.44 17.61 14.86
CA THR A 7 -25.88 17.93 14.83
C THR A 7 -26.59 16.86 14.01
N GLY A 8 -27.42 16.08 14.69
CA GLY A 8 -28.19 15.00 14.11
C GLY A 8 -29.34 15.46 13.22
N SER A 9 -29.95 14.47 12.57
CA SER A 9 -31.30 14.59 12.04
C SER A 9 -32.00 13.23 12.16
N THR A 10 -32.99 13.21 13.05
CA THR A 10 -34.02 12.19 13.21
C THR A 10 -35.14 12.42 12.21
N SER A 11 -35.69 11.35 11.60
CA SER A 11 -37.09 11.24 11.17
C SER A 11 -37.24 10.01 10.25
N THR A 12 -38.34 9.26 10.14
CA THR A 12 -39.55 8.95 10.93
C THR A 12 -40.21 7.81 10.13
N THR A 13 -40.82 6.88 10.85
CA THR A 13 -41.70 5.76 10.43
C THR A 13 -42.63 5.97 9.23
N ALA A 14 -42.90 4.89 8.48
CA ALA A 14 -44.26 4.59 8.02
C ALA A 14 -44.51 3.08 7.86
N ASN A 15 -45.58 2.66 8.53
CA ASN A 15 -46.18 1.34 8.63
C ASN A 15 -47.16 1.15 7.47
N THR A 16 -47.35 -0.07 6.93
CA THR A 16 -48.63 -0.40 6.26
C THR A 16 -48.93 -1.89 6.36
N SER A 17 -50.13 -2.15 6.87
CA SER A 17 -50.68 -3.46 7.17
C SER A 17 -51.58 -3.98 6.04
N ALA A 18 -51.70 -5.32 6.03
CA ALA A 18 -52.95 -6.10 5.98
C ALA A 18 -53.45 -6.76 4.68
N SER A 19 -54.01 -7.95 4.94
CA SER A 19 -54.97 -8.76 4.18
C SER A 19 -54.35 -9.69 3.12
N GLY A 20 -54.40 -11.02 3.18
CA GLY A 20 -55.32 -11.92 3.88
C GLY A 20 -56.15 -12.64 2.83
N HIS A 21 -55.82 -13.89 2.47
CA HIS A 21 -56.68 -14.85 1.74
C HIS A 21 -56.21 -16.29 2.08
N ALA A 22 -57.08 -17.07 2.73
CA ALA A 22 -57.05 -18.54 2.73
C ALA A 22 -57.82 -19.03 1.48
N PRO A 23 -57.55 -20.22 0.90
CA PRO A 23 -58.06 -21.45 1.52
C PRO A 23 -57.31 -22.77 1.19
N THR A 24 -57.82 -23.81 1.87
CA THR A 24 -57.92 -25.23 1.46
C THR A 24 -56.72 -26.16 1.57
N ALA A 25 -56.86 -27.04 2.56
CA ALA A 25 -56.12 -28.28 2.74
C ALA A 25 -56.31 -29.26 1.58
N SER A 26 -55.23 -29.92 1.19
CA SER A 26 -55.24 -31.25 0.60
C SER A 26 -54.15 -32.06 1.31
N GLU A 27 -54.60 -32.97 2.16
CA GLU A 27 -53.79 -34.04 2.73
C GLU A 27 -53.33 -34.94 1.58
N SER A 28 -52.04 -34.94 1.30
CA SER A 28 -51.36 -36.02 0.60
C SER A 28 -50.33 -36.58 1.55
N ALA A 29 -50.56 -37.81 2.00
CA ALA A 29 -49.64 -38.56 2.83
C ALA A 29 -48.37 -38.88 2.02
N GLU A 30 -47.36 -38.03 2.12
CA GLU A 30 -46.01 -38.34 1.69
C GLU A 30 -45.40 -39.36 2.65
N THR A 31 -44.88 -40.43 2.06
CA THR A 31 -44.12 -41.48 2.70
C THR A 31 -42.85 -40.89 3.32
N PRO A 32 -42.37 -41.37 4.48
CA PRO A 32 -41.18 -40.83 5.12
C PRO A 32 -39.97 -41.11 4.21
N ASN A 33 -39.53 -40.08 3.51
CA ASN A 33 -38.26 -40.08 2.83
C ASN A 33 -37.20 -40.18 3.93
N THR A 34 -36.60 -41.35 4.11
CA THR A 34 -35.39 -41.55 4.92
C THR A 34 -34.25 -40.83 4.21
N GLY A 35 -34.26 -39.50 4.33
CA GLY A 35 -33.19 -38.64 3.90
C GLY A 35 -31.93 -39.15 4.56
N THR A 36 -30.98 -39.57 3.74
CA THR A 36 -29.61 -39.78 4.19
C THR A 36 -29.15 -38.40 4.65
N THR A 37 -29.18 -38.17 5.96
CA THR A 37 -28.56 -36.98 6.56
C THR A 37 -27.09 -37.12 6.29
N THR A 38 -26.60 -36.47 5.23
CA THR A 38 -25.18 -36.23 5.06
C THR A 38 -24.72 -35.61 6.37
N PRO A 39 -23.74 -36.20 7.08
CA PRO A 39 -23.22 -35.61 8.29
C PRO A 39 -22.82 -34.18 7.98
N VAL A 40 -23.37 -33.21 8.71
CA VAL A 40 -22.89 -31.83 8.64
C VAL A 40 -21.46 -31.90 9.16
N GLU A 41 -20.49 -31.74 8.26
CA GLU A 41 -19.09 -31.71 8.60
C GLU A 41 -18.88 -30.63 9.67
N ALA A 42 -18.24 -31.01 10.77
CA ALA A 42 -17.96 -30.05 11.83
C ALA A 42 -17.10 -28.93 11.24
N PRO A 43 -17.32 -27.66 11.64
CA PRO A 43 -16.45 -26.58 11.20
C PRO A 43 -14.99 -26.92 11.56
N PRO A 44 -14.03 -26.58 10.68
CA PRO A 44 -12.61 -26.87 10.93
C PRO A 44 -12.15 -26.23 12.23
N SER A 45 -11.28 -26.92 12.98
CA SER A 45 -10.70 -26.34 14.18
C SER A 45 -9.73 -25.21 13.82
N ILE A 46 -9.44 -24.34 14.79
CA ILE A 46 -8.44 -23.26 14.62
C ILE A 46 -7.08 -23.85 14.21
N GLN A 47 -6.74 -25.03 14.73
CA GLN A 47 -5.51 -25.72 14.36
C GLN A 47 -5.53 -26.21 12.90
N ASP A 48 -6.66 -26.75 12.44
CA ASP A 48 -6.80 -27.21 11.04
C ASP A 48 -6.64 -26.02 10.08
N ILE A 49 -7.26 -24.87 10.39
CA ILE A 49 -7.12 -23.63 9.62
C ILE A 49 -5.67 -23.15 9.61
N HIS A 50 -4.99 -23.19 10.77
CA HIS A 50 -3.59 -22.82 10.86
C HIS A 50 -2.71 -23.70 9.97
N ASP A 51 -2.89 -25.01 10.04
CA ASP A 51 -2.03 -25.97 9.34
C ASP A 51 -2.28 -25.97 7.82
N GLU A 52 -3.51 -25.69 7.39
CA GLU A 52 -3.86 -25.48 5.98
C GLU A 52 -3.08 -24.31 5.38
N PHE A 53 -3.07 -23.15 6.05
CA PHE A 53 -2.50 -21.92 5.50
C PHE A 53 -1.00 -21.73 5.74
N ALA A 54 -0.43 -22.36 6.77
CA ALA A 54 0.95 -22.08 7.18
C ALA A 54 2.04 -22.54 6.20
N THR A 55 1.72 -23.44 5.24
CA THR A 55 2.72 -24.13 4.41
C THR A 55 3.54 -23.19 3.52
N ASP A 56 2.88 -22.26 2.82
CA ASP A 56 3.55 -21.33 1.89
C ASP A 56 3.66 -19.89 2.44
N GLY A 57 3.33 -19.74 3.73
CA GLY A 57 3.05 -18.45 4.33
C GLY A 57 1.62 -17.98 4.05
N TRP A 58 1.21 -16.96 4.78
CA TRP A 58 -0.17 -16.49 4.85
C TRP A 58 -0.46 -15.45 3.77
N THR A 59 -1.63 -15.43 3.16
CA THR A 59 -2.17 -14.25 2.47
C THR A 59 -2.85 -13.30 3.48
N ASP A 60 -3.17 -12.07 3.07
CA ASP A 60 -3.91 -11.14 3.95
C ASP A 60 -5.31 -11.68 4.25
N GLU A 61 -5.96 -12.28 3.26
CA GLU A 61 -7.29 -12.87 3.35
C GLU A 61 -7.33 -14.08 4.29
N GLU A 62 -6.39 -15.01 4.15
CA GLU A 62 -6.26 -16.17 5.04
C GLU A 62 -6.00 -15.74 6.48
N LEU A 63 -5.11 -14.75 6.67
CA LEU A 63 -4.78 -14.25 7.99
C LEU A 63 -5.96 -13.52 8.64
N LYS A 64 -6.74 -12.76 7.87
CA LYS A 64 -7.99 -12.16 8.37
C LYS A 64 -8.96 -13.23 8.84
N THR A 65 -9.21 -14.26 8.03
CA THR A 65 -10.06 -15.39 8.40
C THR A 65 -9.57 -16.03 9.69
N TYR A 66 -8.27 -16.27 9.82
CA TYR A 66 -7.69 -16.87 11.03
C TYR A 66 -7.83 -15.99 12.27
N ILE A 67 -7.62 -14.67 12.14
CA ILE A 67 -7.86 -13.72 13.23
C ILE A 67 -9.30 -13.79 13.72
N ASP A 68 -10.28 -13.80 12.80
CA ASP A 68 -11.70 -13.84 13.15
C ASP A 68 -12.04 -15.11 13.95
N HIS A 69 -11.44 -16.26 13.61
CA HIS A 69 -11.59 -17.50 14.35
C HIS A 69 -10.93 -17.44 15.74
N VAL A 70 -9.72 -16.88 15.84
CA VAL A 70 -9.01 -16.71 17.12
C VAL A 70 -9.78 -15.79 18.06
N VAL A 71 -10.30 -14.65 17.57
CA VAL A 71 -11.08 -13.69 18.37
C VAL A 71 -12.41 -14.30 18.84
N SER A 72 -13.01 -15.16 18.02
CA SER A 72 -14.29 -15.83 18.32
C SER A 72 -14.13 -17.09 19.18
N ALA A 73 -12.90 -17.52 19.46
CA ALA A 73 -12.64 -18.73 20.24
C ALA A 73 -13.09 -18.59 21.70
N PRO A 74 -13.49 -19.69 22.38
CA PRO A 74 -13.75 -19.67 23.82
C PRO A 74 -12.53 -19.26 24.66
N GLU A 75 -11.32 -19.64 24.23
CA GLU A 75 -10.05 -19.36 24.90
C GLU A 75 -9.03 -18.68 23.95
N PRO A 76 -9.24 -17.43 23.51
CA PRO A 76 -8.41 -16.77 22.49
C PRO A 76 -6.93 -16.67 22.87
N ARG A 77 -6.63 -16.65 24.18
CA ARG A 77 -5.27 -16.47 24.71
C ARG A 77 -4.33 -17.61 24.30
N GLU A 78 -4.83 -18.82 24.15
CA GLU A 78 -4.02 -19.99 23.77
C GLU A 78 -3.53 -19.88 22.32
N HIS A 79 -4.21 -19.09 21.48
CA HIS A 79 -3.91 -18.93 20.07
C HIS A 79 -3.09 -17.67 19.75
N LEU A 80 -2.78 -16.82 20.73
CA LEU A 80 -2.07 -15.56 20.48
C LEU A 80 -0.64 -15.77 19.95
N SER A 81 0.07 -16.79 20.43
CA SER A 81 1.43 -17.10 19.96
C SER A 81 1.44 -17.62 18.52
N PRO A 82 0.62 -18.64 18.15
CA PRO A 82 0.42 -19.02 16.75
C PRO A 82 -0.03 -17.88 15.85
N LEU A 83 -0.96 -17.03 16.32
CA LEU A 83 -1.40 -15.85 15.57
C LEU A 83 -0.25 -14.89 15.31
N TRP A 84 0.58 -14.61 16.31
CA TRP A 84 1.75 -13.75 16.12
C TRP A 84 2.73 -14.34 15.11
N ALA A 85 2.98 -15.65 15.15
CA ALA A 85 3.82 -16.34 14.18
C ALA A 85 3.24 -16.25 12.75
N ALA A 86 1.93 -16.40 12.60
CA ALA A 86 1.22 -16.27 11.32
C ALA A 86 1.35 -14.85 10.72
N VAL A 87 1.15 -13.81 11.53
CA VAL A 87 1.32 -12.40 11.12
C VAL A 87 2.72 -12.13 10.60
N LEU A 88 3.74 -12.73 11.21
CA LEU A 88 5.13 -12.55 10.79
C LEU A 88 5.55 -13.49 9.66
N ASN A 89 4.66 -14.34 9.13
CA ASN A 89 4.98 -15.29 8.07
C ASN A 89 4.12 -15.07 6.82
N PRO A 90 4.22 -13.91 6.15
CA PRO A 90 3.45 -13.67 4.95
C PRO A 90 3.95 -14.56 3.80
N LYS A 91 3.00 -14.97 2.96
CA LYS A 91 3.24 -15.48 1.62
C LYS A 91 4.02 -14.43 0.84
N MET A 92 5.10 -14.85 0.21
CA MET A 92 5.94 -13.94 -0.57
C MET A 92 5.36 -13.78 -1.98
N PRO A 93 5.53 -12.61 -2.62
CA PRO A 93 5.19 -12.45 -4.03
C PRO A 93 6.02 -13.41 -4.90
N ASP A 94 5.40 -13.94 -5.96
CA ASP A 94 5.91 -15.07 -6.76
C ASP A 94 7.08 -14.72 -7.72
N GLU A 95 7.46 -13.44 -7.93
CA GLU A 95 8.45 -13.08 -8.99
C GLU A 95 9.65 -12.16 -8.61
N GLU A 96 10.83 -12.69 -8.93
CA GLU A 96 12.10 -12.20 -9.55
C GLU A 96 12.73 -10.80 -9.37
N HIS A 97 12.12 -9.78 -8.79
CA HIS A 97 12.68 -8.41 -8.85
C HIS A 97 13.37 -7.91 -7.57
N GLN A 98 13.80 -8.84 -6.74
CA GLN A 98 14.59 -8.61 -5.54
C GLN A 98 16.07 -8.43 -5.88
N ASP A 99 16.38 -7.49 -6.76
CA ASP A 99 17.75 -7.21 -7.13
C ASP A 99 18.49 -6.40 -6.04
N GLN A 100 19.78 -6.19 -6.24
CA GLN A 100 20.61 -5.47 -5.28
C GLN A 100 20.09 -4.05 -5.00
N LYS A 101 19.56 -3.36 -6.01
CA LYS A 101 19.07 -1.98 -5.90
C LYS A 101 17.79 -1.95 -5.09
N PHE A 102 16.86 -2.87 -5.32
CA PHE A 102 15.65 -3.01 -4.52
C PHE A 102 15.98 -3.11 -3.03
N PHE A 103 16.88 -4.03 -2.64
CA PHE A 103 17.27 -4.21 -1.25
C PHE A 103 18.04 -3.02 -0.68
N GLU A 104 18.88 -2.37 -1.48
CA GLU A 104 19.59 -1.16 -1.06
C GLU A 104 18.62 -0.03 -0.69
N VAL A 105 17.68 0.25 -1.59
CA VAL A 105 16.71 1.33 -1.42
C VAL A 105 15.77 1.03 -0.26
N LEU A 106 15.30 -0.22 -0.15
CA LEU A 106 14.43 -0.62 0.93
C LEU A 106 15.15 -0.55 2.29
N SER A 107 16.43 -0.94 2.34
CA SER A 107 17.25 -0.85 3.56
C SER A 107 17.40 0.57 4.05
N TRP A 108 17.76 1.48 3.13
CA TRP A 108 17.84 2.91 3.43
C TRP A 108 16.50 3.47 3.91
N TYR A 109 15.41 3.13 3.21
CA TYR A 109 14.09 3.66 3.53
C TYR A 109 13.65 3.25 4.93
N ILE A 110 13.83 1.97 5.30
CA ILE A 110 13.51 1.48 6.64
C ILE A 110 14.40 2.18 7.66
N ASP A 111 15.72 2.17 7.49
CA ASP A 111 16.62 2.79 8.46
C ASP A 111 16.29 4.28 8.66
N LYS A 112 16.02 5.00 7.57
CA LYS A 112 15.69 6.43 7.64
C LYS A 112 14.33 6.71 8.25
N SER A 113 13.32 5.89 7.97
CA SER A 113 11.95 6.09 8.46
C SER A 113 11.73 5.63 9.89
N THR A 114 12.56 4.69 10.39
CA THR A 114 12.31 4.04 11.69
C THR A 114 13.36 4.36 12.75
N SER A 115 14.65 4.31 12.41
CA SER A 115 15.75 4.56 13.35
C SER A 115 16.22 6.02 13.28
N GLY A 116 16.04 6.66 12.12
CA GLY A 116 16.53 8.01 11.82
C GLY A 116 18.05 8.11 11.70
N ARG A 117 18.79 6.99 11.81
CA ARG A 117 20.26 6.95 11.84
C ARG A 117 20.84 7.34 10.49
N GLY A 118 20.40 6.68 9.42
CA GLY A 118 20.94 6.93 8.09
C GLY A 118 22.44 6.63 8.01
N ASP A 119 22.92 5.64 8.77
CA ASP A 119 24.35 5.35 8.95
C ASP A 119 24.96 4.49 7.84
N GLY A 120 24.13 4.11 6.85
CA GLY A 120 24.54 3.28 5.71
C GLY A 120 24.39 1.79 5.93
N GLN A 121 23.83 1.35 7.07
CA GLN A 121 23.68 -0.07 7.38
C GLN A 121 22.36 -0.34 8.10
N LEU A 122 21.50 -1.17 7.49
CA LEU A 122 20.31 -1.67 8.19
C LEU A 122 20.64 -3.02 8.83
N SER A 123 20.68 -3.09 10.16
CA SER A 123 21.02 -4.33 10.87
C SER A 123 19.85 -5.32 10.94
N LEU A 124 20.16 -6.61 11.09
CA LEU A 124 19.14 -7.65 11.29
C LEU A 124 18.22 -7.33 12.49
N ARG A 125 18.81 -6.83 13.58
CA ARG A 125 18.07 -6.44 14.79
C ARG A 125 17.04 -5.34 14.50
N GLU A 126 17.42 -4.34 13.71
CA GLU A 126 16.49 -3.27 13.33
C GLU A 126 15.34 -3.79 12.46
N VAL A 127 15.62 -4.72 11.53
CA VAL A 127 14.57 -5.40 10.76
C VAL A 127 13.60 -6.15 11.66
N GLU A 128 14.11 -6.90 12.65
CA GLU A 128 13.29 -7.65 13.61
C GLU A 128 12.44 -6.73 14.51
N GLU A 129 13.02 -5.63 14.98
CA GLU A 129 12.30 -4.60 15.74
C GLU A 129 11.16 -4.00 14.91
N GLN A 130 11.40 -3.70 13.63
CA GLN A 130 10.36 -3.19 12.74
C GLN A 130 9.30 -4.23 12.40
N LEU A 131 9.67 -5.50 12.20
CA LEU A 131 8.70 -6.58 12.03
C LEU A 131 7.72 -6.64 13.19
N ALA A 132 8.21 -6.50 14.43
CA ALA A 132 7.35 -6.46 15.60
C ALA A 132 6.43 -5.22 15.62
N VAL A 133 6.93 -4.04 15.26
CA VAL A 133 6.10 -2.83 15.18
C VAL A 133 4.99 -2.96 14.14
N TYR A 134 5.32 -3.38 12.92
CA TYR A 134 4.34 -3.51 11.84
C TYR A 134 3.38 -4.69 12.05
N GLY A 135 3.84 -5.80 12.64
CA GLY A 135 2.96 -6.90 13.06
C GLY A 135 1.91 -6.47 14.08
N GLN A 136 2.31 -5.66 15.08
CA GLN A 136 1.37 -5.11 16.07
C GLN A 136 0.37 -4.17 15.42
N ARG A 137 0.83 -3.28 14.52
CA ARG A 137 -0.06 -2.37 13.78
C ARG A 137 -1.06 -3.13 12.93
N TYR A 138 -0.61 -4.14 12.19
CA TYR A 138 -1.47 -5.00 11.38
C TYR A 138 -2.62 -5.58 12.23
N LEU A 139 -2.29 -6.24 13.35
CA LEU A 139 -3.29 -6.80 14.27
C LEU A 139 -4.23 -5.74 14.85
N SER A 140 -3.73 -4.54 15.17
CA SER A 140 -4.57 -3.46 15.71
C SER A 140 -5.57 -2.90 14.70
N THR A 141 -5.30 -3.07 13.40
CA THR A 141 -6.15 -2.58 12.30
C THR A 141 -6.96 -3.68 11.62
N SER A 142 -6.74 -4.96 11.95
CA SER A 142 -7.26 -6.08 11.17
C SER A 142 -8.77 -6.27 11.25
N GLN A 143 -9.38 -5.80 12.34
CA GLN A 143 -10.79 -5.94 12.67
C GLN A 143 -11.65 -4.74 12.23
N ASP A 144 -11.03 -3.64 11.80
CA ASP A 144 -11.72 -2.42 11.41
C ASP A 144 -11.81 -2.31 9.87
N PRO A 145 -13.00 -2.44 9.27
CA PRO A 145 -13.18 -2.30 7.82
C PRO A 145 -12.75 -0.93 7.29
N GLU A 146 -12.86 0.14 8.09
CA GLU A 146 -12.44 1.49 7.67
C GLU A 146 -10.91 1.61 7.58
N GLN A 147 -10.18 0.68 8.20
CA GLN A 147 -8.71 0.63 8.21
C GLN A 147 -8.14 -0.36 7.19
N GLN A 148 -8.93 -0.88 6.26
CA GLN A 148 -8.47 -1.87 5.27
C GLN A 148 -7.19 -1.43 4.54
N ILE A 149 -7.13 -0.17 4.10
CA ILE A 149 -5.95 0.38 3.41
C ILE A 149 -4.72 0.36 4.33
N SER A 150 -4.87 0.83 5.57
CA SER A 150 -3.80 0.84 6.58
C SER A 150 -3.32 -0.58 6.90
N ARG A 151 -4.25 -1.53 7.05
CA ARG A 151 -3.95 -2.95 7.27
C ARG A 151 -3.10 -3.51 6.13
N LEU A 152 -3.57 -3.36 4.89
CA LEU A 152 -2.86 -3.85 3.70
C LEU A 152 -1.47 -3.20 3.57
N GLN A 153 -1.33 -1.92 3.88
CA GLN A 153 -0.02 -1.26 3.91
C GLN A 153 0.92 -1.89 4.94
N ASN A 154 0.46 -2.12 6.17
CA ASN A 154 1.25 -2.81 7.20
C ASN A 154 1.65 -4.22 6.74
N TRP A 155 0.73 -4.94 6.09
CA TRP A 155 0.99 -6.27 5.54
C TRP A 155 2.11 -6.28 4.49
N LYS A 156 2.04 -5.38 3.51
CA LYS A 156 3.08 -5.21 2.49
C LYS A 156 4.43 -4.83 3.12
N PHE A 157 4.43 -4.06 4.21
CA PHE A 157 5.65 -3.76 4.95
C PHE A 157 6.25 -4.98 5.63
N ILE A 158 5.43 -5.84 6.24
CA ILE A 158 5.90 -7.11 6.82
C ILE A 158 6.53 -7.99 5.73
N GLN A 159 5.90 -8.11 4.56
CA GLN A 159 6.49 -8.82 3.40
C GLN A 159 7.89 -8.28 3.05
N LYS A 160 8.01 -6.96 2.85
CA LYS A 160 9.28 -6.29 2.53
C LYS A 160 10.36 -6.53 3.58
N LEU A 161 10.01 -6.41 4.87
CA LEU A 161 10.94 -6.67 5.97
C LEU A 161 11.41 -8.12 6.02
N ARG A 162 10.54 -9.09 5.71
CA ARG A 162 10.91 -10.51 5.64
C ARG A 162 11.82 -10.82 4.45
N LEU A 163 11.64 -10.15 3.31
CA LEU A 163 12.58 -10.24 2.19
C LEU A 163 13.97 -9.75 2.61
N LEU A 164 14.04 -8.58 3.26
CA LEU A 164 15.31 -8.06 3.79
C LEU A 164 15.94 -8.97 4.84
N GLN A 165 15.14 -9.52 5.76
CA GLN A 165 15.62 -10.46 6.75
C GLN A 165 16.28 -11.68 6.10
N LYS A 166 15.63 -12.26 5.08
CA LYS A 166 16.18 -13.37 4.30
C LYS A 166 17.49 -12.99 3.61
N GLU A 167 17.56 -11.83 2.98
CA GLU A 167 18.80 -11.40 2.32
C GLU A 167 19.92 -11.12 3.32
N ILE A 168 19.66 -10.48 4.47
CA ILE A 168 20.67 -10.29 5.52
C ILE A 168 21.17 -11.63 6.04
N HIS A 169 20.29 -12.63 6.25
CA HIS A 169 20.73 -13.98 6.61
C HIS A 169 21.59 -14.61 5.51
N SER A 170 21.24 -14.42 4.24
CA SER A 170 22.04 -14.88 3.10
C SER A 170 23.43 -14.25 3.10
N ARG A 171 23.53 -12.94 3.34
CA ARG A 171 24.79 -12.20 3.52
C ARG A 171 25.61 -12.74 4.69
N MET A 172 24.98 -13.02 5.83
CA MET A 172 25.64 -13.63 7.00
C MET A 172 26.23 -15.00 6.66
N ALA A 173 25.49 -15.85 5.94
CA ALA A 173 25.96 -17.16 5.50
C ALA A 173 27.16 -17.05 4.54
N ARG A 174 27.25 -15.96 3.77
CA ARG A 174 28.41 -15.62 2.92
C ARG A 174 29.56 -14.92 3.65
N GLY A 175 29.41 -14.61 4.95
CA GLY A 175 30.43 -13.91 5.76
C GLY A 175 30.47 -12.39 5.56
N GLU A 176 29.42 -11.79 5.00
CA GLU A 176 29.35 -10.36 4.65
C GLU A 176 28.80 -9.46 5.79
N GLY A 177 28.48 -10.06 6.94
CA GLY A 177 27.96 -9.37 8.13
C GLY A 177 26.45 -9.47 8.32
N ALA A 178 25.97 -9.07 9.52
CA ALA A 178 24.57 -9.12 9.93
C ALA A 178 23.79 -7.82 9.66
N HIS A 179 24.02 -7.23 8.48
CA HIS A 179 23.36 -6.02 8.02
C HIS A 179 23.28 -5.99 6.49
N TYR A 180 22.42 -5.14 5.96
CA TYR A 180 22.40 -4.79 4.54
C TYR A 180 23.00 -3.38 4.36
N PRO A 181 24.09 -3.23 3.57
CA PRO A 181 24.71 -1.94 3.32
C PRO A 181 23.93 -1.15 2.27
N TYR A 182 23.93 0.17 2.41
CA TYR A 182 23.41 1.09 1.41
C TYR A 182 24.20 2.40 1.42
N SER A 183 24.11 3.20 0.36
CA SER A 183 24.75 4.53 0.32
C SER A 183 23.77 5.64 0.73
N PRO A 184 23.86 6.21 1.96
CA PRO A 184 22.90 7.24 2.38
C PRO A 184 22.90 8.46 1.46
N ARG A 185 24.08 8.83 0.94
CA ARG A 185 24.22 9.96 0.03
C ARG A 185 23.45 9.70 -1.26
N ASP A 186 23.68 8.56 -1.89
CA ASP A 186 23.09 8.25 -3.20
C ASP A 186 21.57 8.13 -3.09
N MET A 187 21.05 7.62 -1.97
CA MET A 187 19.60 7.54 -1.74
C MET A 187 18.94 8.90 -1.46
N MET A 188 19.70 9.85 -0.92
CA MET A 188 19.23 11.22 -0.63
C MET A 188 19.38 12.17 -1.82
N THR A 189 20.05 11.75 -2.89
CA THR A 189 20.31 12.58 -4.07
C THR A 189 19.64 12.01 -5.30
N ILE A 190 18.96 12.87 -6.06
CA ILE A 190 18.46 12.54 -7.39
C ILE A 190 19.51 13.03 -8.38
N ASP A 191 19.97 12.14 -9.26
CA ASP A 191 20.89 12.53 -10.32
C ASP A 191 20.13 13.32 -11.40
N GLY A 192 20.15 14.65 -11.31
CA GLY A 192 19.50 15.52 -12.29
C GLY A 192 20.09 15.42 -13.70
N ALA A 193 21.30 14.86 -13.87
CA ALA A 193 21.92 14.68 -15.17
C ALA A 193 21.50 13.36 -15.86
N GLU A 194 20.88 12.45 -15.12
CA GLU A 194 20.28 11.24 -15.69
C GLU A 194 19.19 11.63 -16.70
N ALA A 195 19.15 10.94 -17.84
CA ALA A 195 18.43 11.42 -19.02
C ALA A 195 16.92 11.56 -18.75
N TRP A 196 16.33 10.61 -18.02
CA TRP A 196 14.92 10.67 -17.66
C TRP A 196 14.66 11.80 -16.65
N ASN A 197 15.49 11.94 -15.61
CA ASN A 197 15.38 13.04 -14.65
C ASN A 197 15.45 14.41 -15.33
N ALA A 198 16.40 14.62 -16.25
CA ALA A 198 16.55 15.86 -16.99
C ALA A 198 15.35 16.18 -17.90
N ALA A 199 14.76 15.16 -18.54
CA ALA A 199 13.66 15.34 -19.48
C ALA A 199 12.27 15.46 -18.82
N ASN A 200 12.11 14.90 -17.61
CA ASN A 200 10.81 14.73 -16.97
C ASN A 200 10.63 15.58 -15.71
N THR A 201 11.64 16.34 -15.29
CA THR A 201 11.53 17.28 -14.15
C THR A 201 11.03 18.65 -14.60
N ILE A 202 10.01 19.16 -13.90
CA ILE A 202 9.49 20.52 -14.07
C ILE A 202 10.28 21.44 -13.15
N GLU A 203 11.03 22.36 -13.76
CA GLU A 203 11.95 23.26 -13.03
C GLU A 203 11.51 24.73 -12.99
N SER A 204 10.42 25.09 -13.70
CA SER A 204 9.85 26.45 -13.67
C SER A 204 8.35 26.48 -13.96
N ARG A 205 7.70 27.62 -13.70
CA ARG A 205 6.31 27.91 -14.12
C ARG A 205 6.14 27.79 -15.63
N ALA A 206 7.13 28.26 -16.40
CA ALA A 206 7.09 28.19 -17.86
C ALA A 206 7.13 26.74 -18.35
N ALA A 207 8.00 25.90 -17.75
CA ALA A 207 8.04 24.48 -18.04
C ALA A 207 6.71 23.80 -17.68
N PHE A 208 6.11 24.11 -16.53
CA PHE A 208 4.81 23.55 -16.16
C PHE A 208 3.71 23.91 -17.16
N ASN A 209 3.58 25.18 -17.54
CA ASN A 209 2.55 25.61 -18.47
C ASN A 209 2.65 24.86 -19.80
N LYS A 210 3.86 24.71 -20.33
CA LYS A 210 4.10 24.02 -21.59
C LYS A 210 3.96 22.49 -21.47
N ASP A 211 4.69 21.90 -20.54
CA ASP A 211 4.87 20.44 -20.48
C ASP A 211 3.74 19.72 -19.72
N VAL A 212 2.90 20.46 -19.00
CA VAL A 212 1.73 19.92 -18.28
C VAL A 212 0.45 20.47 -18.87
N LEU A 213 0.19 21.78 -18.74
CA LEU A 213 -1.11 22.34 -19.11
C LEU A 213 -1.35 22.26 -20.62
N GLU A 214 -0.46 22.82 -21.44
CA GLU A 214 -0.58 22.78 -22.91
C GLU A 214 -0.45 21.35 -23.45
N ALA A 215 0.51 20.57 -22.95
CA ALA A 215 0.68 19.18 -23.38
C ALA A 215 -0.54 18.29 -23.09
N SER A 216 -1.28 18.57 -22.01
CA SER A 216 -2.45 17.78 -21.61
C SER A 216 -3.65 17.89 -22.55
N PHE A 217 -3.66 18.84 -23.49
CA PHE A 217 -4.65 18.87 -24.59
C PHE A 217 -4.39 17.82 -25.67
N HIS A 218 -3.19 17.24 -25.71
CA HIS A 218 -2.82 16.21 -26.68
C HIS A 218 -2.80 14.82 -26.08
N LYS A 219 -2.28 14.70 -24.85
CA LYS A 219 -2.19 13.45 -24.11
C LYS A 219 -2.22 13.75 -22.61
N PRO A 220 -3.02 13.06 -21.78
CA PRO A 220 -3.07 13.30 -20.35
C PRO A 220 -1.67 13.33 -19.72
N VAL A 221 -1.47 14.23 -18.76
CA VAL A 221 -0.17 14.41 -18.08
C VAL A 221 -0.33 14.10 -16.60
N LEU A 222 0.34 13.05 -16.13
CA LEU A 222 0.44 12.74 -14.71
C LEU A 222 1.69 13.40 -14.13
N VAL A 223 1.53 14.25 -13.12
CA VAL A 223 2.63 14.90 -12.41
C VAL A 223 2.77 14.31 -11.02
N LYS A 224 3.95 13.78 -10.71
CA LYS A 224 4.36 13.40 -9.35
C LYS A 224 4.98 14.60 -8.63
N TYR A 225 4.36 15.03 -7.55
CA TYR A 225 4.86 16.07 -6.66
C TYR A 225 5.63 15.43 -5.50
N GLY A 226 6.87 15.88 -5.29
CA GLY A 226 7.74 15.38 -4.23
C GLY A 226 8.46 16.49 -3.47
N LEU A 227 8.58 16.34 -2.15
CA LEU A 227 9.51 17.14 -1.36
C LEU A 227 10.92 16.56 -1.49
N THR A 228 11.92 17.41 -1.69
CA THR A 228 13.33 16.96 -1.86
C THR A 228 13.91 16.27 -0.63
N TYR A 229 13.28 16.42 0.53
CA TYR A 229 13.67 15.80 1.80
C TYR A 229 12.69 14.72 2.28
N CYS A 230 11.65 14.39 1.50
CA CYS A 230 10.70 13.35 1.87
C CYS A 230 11.24 11.96 1.48
N ALA A 231 11.51 11.12 2.49
CA ALA A 231 12.03 9.77 2.29
C ALA A 231 11.14 8.92 1.38
N HIS A 232 9.81 9.01 1.52
CA HIS A 232 8.87 8.33 0.62
C HIS A 232 8.95 8.84 -0.83
N CYS A 233 9.17 10.14 -1.03
CA CYS A 233 9.29 10.69 -2.39
C CYS A 233 10.55 10.18 -3.08
N LEU A 234 11.66 10.16 -2.35
CA LEU A 234 12.95 9.65 -2.80
C LEU A 234 12.92 8.13 -3.00
N LEU A 235 12.21 7.38 -2.16
CA LEU A 235 11.99 5.93 -2.34
C LEU A 235 11.46 5.60 -3.74
N LEU A 236 10.41 6.30 -4.19
CA LEU A 236 9.83 6.09 -5.51
C LEU A 236 10.83 6.38 -6.65
N GLU A 237 11.70 7.38 -6.49
CA GLU A 237 12.74 7.68 -7.48
C GLU A 237 13.82 6.63 -7.51
N GLN A 238 14.30 6.23 -6.33
CA GLN A 238 15.42 5.31 -6.21
C GLN A 238 15.04 3.88 -6.62
N LEU A 239 13.78 3.49 -6.44
CA LEU A 239 13.22 2.26 -7.01
C LEU A 239 13.00 2.34 -8.52
N GLY A 240 13.05 3.53 -9.12
CA GLY A 240 12.71 3.72 -10.53
C GLY A 240 11.24 3.53 -10.85
N SER A 241 10.34 3.61 -9.86
CA SER A 241 8.92 3.30 -10.05
C SER A 241 8.18 4.33 -10.90
N VAL A 242 8.52 5.62 -10.77
CA VAL A 242 7.94 6.68 -11.60
C VAL A 242 8.39 6.56 -13.07
N PRO A 243 9.68 6.32 -13.38
CA PRO A 243 10.11 5.94 -14.74
C PRO A 243 9.42 4.68 -15.28
N ALA A 244 9.24 3.65 -14.45
CA ALA A 244 8.58 2.42 -14.85
C ALA A 244 7.12 2.64 -15.24
N LEU A 245 6.38 3.43 -14.43
CA LEU A 245 5.03 3.88 -14.76
C LEU A 245 4.98 4.65 -16.08
N ALA A 246 5.93 5.58 -16.28
CA ALA A 246 6.05 6.35 -17.52
C ALA A 246 6.26 5.46 -18.75
N LYS A 247 7.04 4.39 -18.60
CA LYS A 247 7.31 3.41 -19.65
C LYS A 247 6.09 2.53 -19.92
N LYS A 248 5.42 2.05 -18.88
CA LYS A 248 4.24 1.16 -18.98
C LYS A 248 3.10 1.82 -19.77
N TYR A 249 2.85 3.10 -19.52
CA TYR A 249 1.76 3.86 -20.15
C TYR A 249 2.26 4.90 -21.18
N ALA A 250 3.42 4.68 -21.80
CA ALA A 250 4.08 5.70 -22.63
C ALA A 250 3.22 6.21 -23.80
N ASP A 251 2.40 5.33 -24.39
CA ASP A 251 1.55 5.66 -25.54
C ASP A 251 0.32 6.49 -25.16
N GLU A 252 -0.13 6.39 -23.90
CA GLU A 252 -1.42 6.91 -23.43
C GLU A 252 -1.27 8.06 -22.45
N LEU A 253 -0.13 8.12 -21.75
CA LEU A 253 0.13 9.05 -20.67
C LEU A 253 1.49 9.72 -20.85
N THR A 254 1.61 10.99 -20.47
CA THR A 254 2.90 11.62 -20.19
C THR A 254 3.10 11.66 -18.68
N VAL A 255 4.25 11.18 -18.18
CA VAL A 255 4.58 11.30 -16.76
C VAL A 255 5.66 12.34 -16.56
N LYS A 256 5.39 13.33 -15.71
CA LYS A 256 6.32 14.37 -15.27
C LYS A 256 6.48 14.33 -13.76
N LYS A 257 7.48 15.03 -13.25
CA LYS A 257 7.68 15.21 -11.81
C LYS A 257 8.04 16.64 -11.47
N LEU A 258 7.66 17.06 -10.27
CA LEU A 258 7.97 18.36 -9.72
C LEU A 258 8.49 18.20 -8.30
N TRP A 259 9.72 18.66 -8.09
CA TRP A 259 10.37 18.68 -6.79
C TRP A 259 10.26 20.05 -6.18
N TRP A 260 9.81 20.13 -4.93
CA TRP A 260 9.71 21.40 -4.22
C TRP A 260 10.29 21.29 -2.82
N ASN A 261 10.62 22.45 -2.25
CA ASN A 261 11.16 22.54 -0.90
C ASN A 261 10.81 23.91 -0.31
N PRO A 262 9.86 23.98 0.64
CA PRO A 262 9.49 25.25 1.28
C PRO A 262 10.60 25.82 2.18
N HIS A 263 11.66 25.05 2.42
CA HIS A 263 12.81 25.48 3.21
C HIS A 263 14.01 25.91 2.34
N ASP A 264 13.91 25.80 1.01
CA ASP A 264 14.95 26.26 0.08
C ASP A 264 14.50 27.53 -0.66
N PRO A 265 15.11 28.70 -0.38
CA PRO A 265 14.80 29.94 -1.06
C PRO A 265 15.01 29.88 -2.59
N ASN A 266 15.90 29.02 -3.07
CA ASN A 266 16.14 28.88 -4.52
C ASN A 266 15.00 28.17 -5.25
N MET A 267 14.08 27.54 -4.50
CA MET A 267 12.92 26.84 -5.04
C MET A 267 11.61 27.62 -4.82
N GLU A 268 11.66 28.90 -4.48
CA GLU A 268 10.46 29.70 -4.13
C GLU A 268 9.38 29.64 -5.22
N GLU A 269 9.75 29.77 -6.50
CA GLU A 269 8.80 29.71 -7.62
C GLU A 269 8.10 28.36 -7.70
N ILE A 270 8.87 27.27 -7.62
CA ILE A 270 8.35 25.90 -7.71
C ILE A 270 7.53 25.53 -6.46
N THR A 271 7.96 25.98 -5.28
CA THR A 271 7.20 25.84 -4.04
C THR A 271 5.86 26.57 -4.12
N ARG A 272 5.84 27.80 -4.63
CA ARG A 272 4.59 28.55 -4.84
C ARG A 272 3.67 27.82 -5.81
N LEU A 273 4.22 27.33 -6.92
CA LEU A 273 3.49 26.51 -7.87
C LEU A 273 2.85 25.28 -7.21
N ALA A 274 3.61 24.46 -6.47
CA ALA A 274 3.04 23.31 -5.77
C ALA A 274 1.87 23.71 -4.84
N GLY A 275 1.98 24.85 -4.16
CA GLY A 275 0.90 25.41 -3.34
C GLY A 275 -0.33 25.87 -4.14
N GLU A 276 -0.15 26.48 -5.31
CA GLU A 276 -1.24 26.88 -6.22
C GLU A 276 -2.04 25.67 -6.73
N GLU A 277 -1.36 24.54 -6.95
CA GLU A 277 -1.96 23.25 -7.35
C GLU A 277 -2.60 22.50 -6.17
N GLY A 278 -2.66 23.11 -4.97
CA GLY A 278 -3.29 22.54 -3.79
C GLY A 278 -2.50 21.39 -3.12
N VAL A 279 -1.22 21.23 -3.45
CA VAL A 279 -0.38 20.16 -2.90
C VAL A 279 0.00 20.48 -1.45
N THR A 280 -0.50 19.68 -0.52
CA THR A 280 -0.26 19.84 0.93
C THR A 280 0.56 18.72 1.55
N SER A 281 0.83 17.66 0.79
CA SER A 281 1.57 16.48 1.23
C SER A 281 2.41 15.91 0.09
N SER A 282 3.27 14.94 0.39
CA SER A 282 4.09 14.28 -0.63
C SER A 282 4.43 12.83 -0.21
N PRO A 283 4.57 11.89 -1.16
CA PRO A 283 4.35 12.06 -2.60
C PRO A 283 2.87 12.29 -2.91
N TYR A 284 2.58 13.09 -3.93
CA TYR A 284 1.21 13.37 -4.37
C TYR A 284 1.17 13.37 -5.90
N PHE A 285 0.08 12.88 -6.47
CA PHE A 285 -0.07 12.75 -7.91
C PHE A 285 -1.27 13.59 -8.37
N ILE A 286 -1.08 14.34 -9.45
CA ILE A 286 -2.14 15.10 -10.11
C ILE A 286 -2.12 14.74 -11.59
N LEU A 287 -3.27 14.29 -12.10
CA LEU A 287 -3.51 14.04 -13.50
C LEU A 287 -4.17 15.27 -14.13
N TYR A 288 -3.58 15.75 -15.22
CA TYR A 288 -4.08 16.87 -16.02
C TYR A 288 -4.61 16.37 -17.36
N GLU A 289 -5.75 16.91 -17.77
CA GLU A 289 -6.37 16.66 -19.06
C GLU A 289 -7.00 17.96 -19.57
N ASN A 290 -6.77 18.33 -20.82
CA ASN A 290 -7.30 19.55 -21.44
C ASN A 290 -6.99 20.84 -20.64
N GLY A 291 -5.81 20.92 -20.04
CA GLY A 291 -5.34 22.07 -19.27
C GLY A 291 -5.93 22.17 -17.86
N GLU A 292 -6.70 21.18 -17.41
CA GLU A 292 -7.36 21.18 -16.10
C GLU A 292 -6.98 19.94 -15.27
N VAL A 293 -7.17 20.03 -13.96
CA VAL A 293 -6.98 18.89 -13.05
C VAL A 293 -8.14 17.90 -13.23
N ALA A 294 -7.85 16.71 -13.71
CA ALA A 294 -8.83 15.64 -13.90
C ALA A 294 -8.98 14.77 -12.63
N LYS A 295 -7.85 14.44 -11.98
CA LYS A 295 -7.83 13.61 -10.77
C LYS A 295 -6.59 13.93 -9.93
N SER A 296 -6.69 13.79 -8.61
CA SER A 296 -5.52 13.93 -7.73
C SER A 296 -5.61 13.01 -6.52
N GLY A 297 -4.46 12.63 -5.97
CA GLY A 297 -4.41 11.74 -4.81
C GLY A 297 -3.04 11.15 -4.54
N TYR A 298 -3.01 10.24 -3.58
CA TYR A 298 -1.83 9.43 -3.33
C TYR A 298 -1.73 8.27 -4.32
N GLY A 299 -0.50 7.95 -4.67
CA GLY A 299 -0.17 6.83 -5.54
C GLY A 299 1.17 6.24 -5.10
N PHE A 300 1.34 4.94 -5.32
CA PHE A 300 2.60 4.27 -4.98
C PHE A 300 2.90 3.23 -6.07
N PRO A 301 3.36 3.66 -7.26
CA PRO A 301 3.77 2.71 -8.26
C PRO A 301 4.95 1.88 -7.75
N ASP A 302 4.96 0.60 -8.08
CA ASP A 302 6.10 -0.28 -7.90
C ASP A 302 7.14 -0.12 -9.03
N GLU A 303 8.25 -0.85 -8.94
CA GLU A 303 9.33 -0.87 -9.93
C GLU A 303 8.90 -1.33 -11.33
N GLN A 304 7.70 -1.87 -11.50
CA GLN A 304 7.09 -2.22 -12.80
C GLN A 304 6.06 -1.17 -13.27
N GLY A 305 5.84 -0.13 -12.48
CA GLY A 305 4.82 0.89 -12.76
C GLY A 305 3.40 0.42 -12.47
N SER A 306 3.21 -0.64 -11.68
CA SER A 306 1.89 -1.12 -11.24
C SER A 306 1.51 -0.52 -9.88
N GLY A 307 0.24 -0.57 -9.50
CA GLY A 307 -0.30 0.09 -8.29
C GLY A 307 -0.90 1.47 -8.55
N MET A 308 -1.16 1.79 -9.81
CA MET A 308 -1.78 3.05 -10.26
C MET A 308 -3.02 2.81 -11.15
N GLU A 309 -3.42 1.55 -11.36
CA GLU A 309 -4.49 1.15 -12.27
C GLU A 309 -5.83 1.84 -11.91
N ASP A 310 -6.28 1.71 -10.66
CA ASP A 310 -7.51 2.36 -10.17
C ASP A 310 -7.40 3.90 -10.21
N PHE A 311 -6.19 4.44 -10.06
CA PHE A 311 -5.96 5.88 -10.17
C PHE A 311 -6.14 6.34 -11.63
N LEU A 312 -5.69 5.54 -12.59
CA LEU A 312 -5.70 5.90 -14.01
C LEU A 312 -6.93 5.37 -14.78
N GLU A 313 -7.84 4.65 -14.10
CA GLU A 313 -9.08 4.15 -14.70
C GLU A 313 -9.86 5.27 -15.41
N GLY A 314 -10.21 5.03 -16.67
CA GLY A 314 -10.93 5.97 -17.54
C GLY A 314 -10.03 6.96 -18.30
N PHE A 315 -8.73 6.97 -18.05
CA PHE A 315 -7.75 7.83 -18.73
C PHE A 315 -6.71 7.06 -19.54
N VAL A 316 -6.48 5.79 -19.16
CA VAL A 316 -5.63 4.82 -19.87
C VAL A 316 -6.39 3.49 -19.95
N GLY A 317 -6.21 2.71 -21.02
CA GLY A 317 -6.91 1.45 -21.30
C GLY A 317 -7.08 1.16 -22.79
#